data_AF-A0A956N3K2-F1
#
_entry.id   AF-A0A956N3K2-F1
#
_cell.length_a   1.000
_cell.length_b   1.000
_cell.length_c   1.000
_cell.angle_alpha   90.00
_cell.angle_beta   90.00
_cell.angle_gamma   90.00
#
_symmetry.space_group_name_H-M   'P 1'
#
loop_
_entity.id
_entity.type
_entity.pdbx_description
1 polymer ?
#
loop_
_entity_poly.entity_id
_entity_poly.type
_entity_poly.pdbx_seq_one_letter_code
_entity_poly.pdbx_strand_id
1 'polypeptide(L)'
;MRFRTGALAAALVLGSLFGAGSTFAGDSHPFSARQGESLARSAAAAWAADAQLVYVENDEALDGGGTAERWGYLFWSEARQEGRAYSVRDGKIRTAADLGFEFPAPPLDSAWIDSGAALAAADEKKGNAYRTEHGGKLRSMVLVRGLLNPDSPDATTWAVVYESESASGLWVVVDARDGKVVKTWRG
;
A
#
# COMPACT_ATOMS: atom_id res chain seq x y z
N MET A 1 -24.57 5.78 -22.82
CA MET A 1 -24.28 5.61 -21.38
C MET A 1 -23.10 6.52 -21.03
N ARG A 2 -23.33 7.56 -20.22
CA ARG A 2 -22.28 8.48 -19.74
C ARG A 2 -21.89 8.04 -18.33
N PHE A 3 -20.70 7.48 -18.15
CA PHE A 3 -20.16 7.27 -16.81
C PHE A 3 -19.80 8.64 -16.23
N ARG A 4 -20.46 9.01 -15.12
CA ARG A 4 -20.09 10.18 -14.33
C ARG A 4 -18.75 9.89 -13.66
N THR A 5 -17.68 10.53 -14.15
CA THR A 5 -16.38 10.61 -13.49
C THR A 5 -16.50 11.48 -12.24
N GLY A 6 -16.95 10.89 -11.15
CA GLY A 6 -16.70 11.40 -9.81
C GLY A 6 -15.40 10.76 -9.31
N ALA A 7 -14.29 11.47 -9.39
CA ALA A 7 -13.04 11.04 -8.77
C ALA A 7 -13.19 11.16 -7.24
N LEU A 8 -13.69 10.10 -6.61
CA LEU A 8 -13.48 9.89 -5.18
C LEU A 8 -12.06 9.34 -5.02
N ALA A 9 -11.11 10.24 -4.72
CA ALA A 9 -9.92 9.86 -3.99
C ALA A 9 -10.36 9.57 -2.55
N ALA A 10 -10.91 8.38 -2.31
CA ALA A 10 -11.08 7.87 -0.97
C ALA A 10 -9.67 7.48 -0.49
N ALA A 11 -9.00 8.41 0.20
CA ALA A 11 -7.93 8.04 1.10
C ALA A 11 -8.57 7.17 2.18
N LEU A 12 -8.50 5.85 1.99
CA LEU A 12 -8.92 4.90 3.00
C LEU A 12 -7.85 4.92 4.09
N VAL A 13 -7.89 5.95 4.93
CA VAL A 13 -7.13 5.93 6.17
C VAL A 13 -7.87 4.93 7.05
N LEU A 14 -7.39 3.68 7.08
CA LEU A 14 -7.69 2.73 8.15
C LEU A 14 -7.14 3.36 9.43
N GLY A 15 -7.96 4.24 10.01
CA GLY A 15 -7.63 4.97 11.22
C GLY A 15 -7.22 3.97 12.29
N SER A 16 -6.10 4.26 12.94
CA SER A 16 -5.47 3.51 14.01
C SER A 16 -6.42 3.34 15.20
N LEU A 17 -7.44 2.51 15.04
CA LEU A 17 -8.18 1.95 16.15
C LEU A 17 -7.28 0.85 16.70
N PHE A 18 -6.54 1.11 17.77
CA PHE A 18 -6.35 0.22 18.93
C PHE A 18 -5.36 0.82 19.94
N GLY A 19 -5.90 1.14 21.12
CA GLY A 19 -5.35 0.90 22.46
C GLY A 19 -3.89 1.24 22.76
N ALA A 20 -3.71 2.07 23.80
CA ALA A 20 -2.45 2.19 24.55
C ALA A 20 -2.08 0.83 25.19
N GLY A 21 -1.49 -0.07 24.39
CA GLY A 21 -0.84 -1.28 24.84
C GLY A 21 0.60 -0.96 25.21
N SER A 22 1.01 -1.33 26.42
CA SER A 22 2.39 -1.19 26.89
C SER A 22 3.35 -1.86 25.90
N THR A 23 4.31 -1.10 25.38
CA THR A 23 5.36 -1.60 24.49
C THR A 23 6.37 -2.42 25.28
N PHE A 24 6.37 -3.74 25.08
CA PHE A 24 7.61 -4.49 25.22
C PHE A 24 8.46 -4.09 24.02
N ALA A 25 9.54 -3.34 24.27
CA ALA A 25 10.57 -3.02 23.30
C ALA A 25 11.38 -4.30 22.97
N GLY A 26 10.75 -5.23 22.27
CA GLY A 26 11.49 -6.10 21.36
C GLY A 26 11.72 -5.29 20.10
N ASP A 27 12.97 -5.19 19.66
CA ASP A 27 13.32 -4.49 18.42
C ASP A 27 12.51 -5.12 17.28
N SER A 28 11.48 -4.41 16.80
CA SER A 28 10.77 -4.82 15.60
C SER A 28 11.75 -4.74 14.44
N HIS A 29 11.74 -5.76 13.59
CA HIS A 29 12.59 -5.80 12.40
C HIS A 29 11.76 -5.33 11.20
N PRO A 30 12.08 -4.15 10.62
CA PRO A 30 11.45 -3.70 9.39
C PRO A 30 11.58 -4.76 8.30
N PHE A 31 10.52 -4.92 7.51
CA PHE A 31 10.44 -5.88 6.42
C PHE A 31 9.75 -5.27 5.21
N SER A 32 10.00 -5.86 4.06
CA SER A 32 9.41 -5.46 2.77
C SER A 32 7.97 -5.97 2.61
N ALA A 33 7.19 -5.36 1.73
CA ALA A 33 5.78 -5.69 1.57
C ALA A 33 5.52 -7.15 1.18
N ARG A 34 6.33 -7.80 0.32
CA ARG A 34 6.11 -9.22 -0.03
C ARG A 34 6.34 -10.16 1.15
N GLN A 35 7.24 -9.83 2.07
CA GLN A 35 7.61 -10.73 3.15
C GLN A 35 6.43 -11.06 4.08
N GLY A 36 5.45 -10.16 4.24
CA GLY A 36 4.23 -10.43 5.02
C GLY A 36 3.07 -11.05 4.22
N GLU A 37 3.15 -11.03 2.87
CA GLU A 37 2.06 -11.41 1.98
C GLU A 37 1.60 -12.85 2.19
N SER A 38 2.54 -13.80 2.29
CA SER A 38 2.19 -15.22 2.42
C SER A 38 1.36 -15.48 3.67
N LEU A 39 1.70 -14.86 4.79
CA LEU A 39 0.97 -15.01 6.04
C LEU A 39 -0.44 -14.42 5.94
N ALA A 40 -0.53 -13.21 5.38
CA ALA A 40 -1.81 -12.53 5.17
C ALA A 40 -2.73 -13.34 4.22
N ARG A 41 -2.18 -13.91 3.13
CA ARG A 41 -2.93 -14.76 2.19
C ARG A 41 -3.44 -16.03 2.86
N SER A 42 -2.62 -16.71 3.67
CA SER A 42 -3.07 -17.89 4.41
C SER A 42 -4.20 -17.56 5.38
N ALA A 43 -4.11 -16.43 6.09
CA ALA A 43 -5.18 -15.96 6.97
C ALA A 43 -6.46 -15.62 6.19
N ALA A 44 -6.33 -14.91 5.06
CA ALA A 44 -7.44 -14.57 4.19
C ALA A 44 -8.14 -15.79 3.61
N ALA A 45 -7.40 -16.80 3.16
CA ALA A 45 -7.95 -18.05 2.64
C ALA A 45 -8.73 -18.85 3.70
N ALA A 46 -8.30 -18.78 4.97
CA ALA A 46 -9.02 -19.37 6.09
C ALA A 46 -10.32 -18.63 6.44
N TRP A 47 -10.38 -17.33 6.17
CA TRP A 47 -11.59 -16.53 6.32
C TRP A 47 -12.58 -16.71 5.16
N ALA A 48 -12.09 -16.69 3.92
CA ALA A 48 -12.88 -16.92 2.71
C ALA A 48 -12.00 -17.54 1.62
N ALA A 49 -12.43 -18.68 1.07
CA ALA A 49 -11.64 -19.44 0.11
C ALA A 49 -11.40 -18.69 -1.21
N ASP A 50 -12.27 -17.75 -1.56
CA ASP A 50 -12.18 -16.91 -2.76
C ASP A 50 -11.47 -15.57 -2.51
N ALA A 51 -11.02 -15.28 -1.28
CA ALA A 51 -10.42 -13.99 -0.92
C ALA A 51 -9.24 -13.62 -1.84
N GLN A 52 -9.34 -12.47 -2.49
CA GLN A 52 -8.30 -11.92 -3.36
C GLN A 52 -7.65 -10.69 -2.72
N LEU A 53 -6.32 -10.57 -2.82
CA LEU A 53 -5.60 -9.39 -2.36
C LEU A 53 -5.88 -8.22 -3.32
N VAL A 54 -6.35 -7.09 -2.78
CA VAL A 54 -6.75 -5.92 -3.58
C VAL A 54 -5.98 -4.65 -3.24
N TYR A 55 -5.30 -4.62 -2.09
CA TYR A 55 -4.62 -3.43 -1.59
C TYR A 55 -3.52 -3.80 -0.58
N VAL A 56 -2.39 -3.10 -0.64
CA VAL A 56 -1.28 -3.19 0.33
C VAL A 56 -0.80 -1.79 0.69
N GLU A 57 -0.53 -1.52 1.96
CA GLU A 57 0.09 -0.27 2.42
C GLU A 57 1.00 -0.47 3.63
N ASN A 58 1.90 0.50 3.85
CA ASN A 58 2.62 0.58 5.12
C ASN A 58 1.72 1.19 6.21
N ASP A 59 1.54 0.49 7.32
CA ASP A 59 0.78 0.99 8.47
C ASP A 59 1.66 1.72 9.50
N GLU A 60 2.98 1.74 9.26
CA GLU A 60 4.02 2.34 10.11
C GLU A 60 5.06 3.04 9.22
N ALA A 61 5.97 3.78 9.84
CA ALA A 61 7.01 4.52 9.11
C ALA A 61 7.88 3.60 8.23
N LEU A 62 8.22 4.09 7.04
CA LEU A 62 9.14 3.44 6.12
C LEU A 62 10.57 3.90 6.34
N ASP A 63 11.53 3.00 6.18
CA ASP A 63 12.95 3.34 6.12
C ASP A 63 13.41 3.66 4.68
N GLY A 64 14.71 3.98 4.53
CA GLY A 64 15.29 4.29 3.22
C GLY A 64 15.36 3.10 2.25
N GLY A 65 15.09 1.89 2.72
CA GLY A 65 15.01 0.66 1.90
C GLY A 65 13.59 0.30 1.47
N GLY A 66 12.59 1.12 1.84
CA GLY A 66 11.18 0.82 1.56
C GLY A 66 10.64 -0.31 2.42
N THR A 67 11.21 -0.52 3.60
CA THR A 67 10.73 -1.50 4.59
C THR A 67 10.00 -0.79 5.71
N ALA A 68 9.04 -1.48 6.35
CA ALA A 68 8.26 -0.96 7.46
C ALA A 68 8.13 -2.01 8.57
N GLU A 69 7.89 -1.57 9.80
CA GLU A 69 7.61 -2.48 10.93
C GLU A 69 6.27 -3.21 10.78
N ARG A 70 5.33 -2.62 10.04
CA ARG A 70 3.98 -3.17 9.84
C ARG A 70 3.46 -2.82 8.46
N TRP A 71 2.85 -3.82 7.83
CA TRP A 71 2.14 -3.70 6.56
C TRP A 71 0.69 -4.14 6.71
N GLY A 72 -0.20 -3.39 6.07
CA GLY A 72 -1.62 -3.69 5.92
C GLY A 72 -1.87 -4.40 4.58
N TYR A 73 -2.73 -5.42 4.62
CA TYR A 73 -3.15 -6.21 3.46
C TYR A 73 -4.66 -6.32 3.48
N LEU A 74 -5.32 -5.82 2.44
CA LEU A 74 -6.77 -5.88 2.33
C LEU A 74 -7.18 -6.88 1.24
N PHE A 75 -8.10 -7.75 1.62
CA PHE A 75 -8.67 -8.79 0.76
C PHE A 75 -10.16 -8.55 0.54
N TRP A 76 -10.64 -8.92 -0.64
CA TRP A 76 -12.06 -8.92 -1.01
C TRP A 76 -12.52 -10.36 -1.30
N SER A 77 -13.70 -10.73 -0.82
CA SER A 77 -14.40 -11.97 -1.16
C SER A 77 -15.69 -11.65 -1.89
N GLU A 78 -15.82 -12.13 -3.12
CA GLU A 78 -17.01 -11.93 -3.94
C GLU A 78 -18.17 -12.78 -3.42
N ALA A 79 -17.89 -13.99 -2.94
CA ALA A 79 -18.91 -14.86 -2.36
C ALA A 79 -19.53 -14.26 -1.08
N ARG A 80 -18.75 -13.48 -0.32
CA ARG A 80 -19.21 -12.81 0.90
C ARG A 80 -19.68 -11.38 0.69
N GLN A 81 -19.29 -10.73 -0.42
CA GLN A 81 -19.45 -9.28 -0.63
C GLN A 81 -18.86 -8.47 0.53
N GLU A 82 -17.73 -8.93 1.06
CA GLU A 82 -17.07 -8.34 2.23
C GLU A 82 -15.57 -8.20 1.97
N GLY A 83 -14.99 -7.15 2.56
CA GLY A 83 -13.54 -6.96 2.63
C GLY A 83 -13.00 -7.16 4.03
N ARG A 84 -11.83 -7.80 4.15
CA ARG A 84 -11.13 -7.98 5.42
C ARG A 84 -9.67 -7.55 5.30
N ALA A 85 -9.27 -6.66 6.21
CA ALA A 85 -7.90 -6.18 6.35
C ALA A 85 -7.14 -6.99 7.39
N TYR A 86 -5.87 -7.25 7.11
CA TYR A 86 -4.92 -7.88 8.01
C TYR A 86 -3.70 -6.99 8.17
N SER A 87 -3.26 -6.78 9.41
CA SER A 87 -1.97 -6.13 9.67
C SER A 87 -0.93 -7.17 10.08
N VAL A 88 0.23 -7.15 9.44
CA VAL A 88 1.34 -8.07 9.72
C VAL A 88 2.50 -7.29 10.35
N ARG A 89 3.01 -7.80 11.48
CA ARG A 89 4.23 -7.29 12.16
C ARG A 89 4.94 -8.42 12.89
N ASP A 90 6.27 -8.46 12.76
CA ASP A 90 7.14 -9.51 13.33
C ASP A 90 6.71 -10.94 12.95
N GLY A 91 6.31 -11.14 11.69
CA GLY A 91 5.85 -12.43 11.18
C GLY A 91 4.53 -12.92 11.80
N LYS A 92 3.71 -12.03 12.35
CA LYS A 92 2.43 -12.34 12.99
C LYS A 92 1.31 -11.44 12.46
N ILE A 93 0.10 -11.98 12.38
CA ILE A 93 -1.13 -11.19 12.23
C ILE A 93 -1.37 -10.47 13.56
N ARG A 94 -1.35 -9.14 13.56
CA ARG A 94 -1.63 -8.32 14.75
C ARG A 94 -3.09 -7.90 14.83
N THR A 95 -3.70 -7.67 13.67
CA THR A 95 -5.10 -7.28 13.55
C THR A 95 -5.72 -8.00 12.37
N ALA A 96 -6.99 -8.39 12.51
CA ALA A 96 -7.87 -8.80 11.43
C ALA A 96 -9.19 -8.05 11.62
N ALA A 97 -9.63 -7.30 10.62
CA ALA A 97 -10.82 -6.46 10.72
C ALA A 97 -11.64 -6.50 9.43
N ASP A 98 -12.95 -6.70 9.56
CA ASP A 98 -13.89 -6.51 8.46
C ASP A 98 -14.07 -5.01 8.21
N LEU A 99 -14.08 -4.58 6.95
CA LEU A 99 -14.18 -3.16 6.58
C LEU A 99 -15.52 -2.54 6.96
N GLY A 100 -16.59 -3.34 7.04
CA GLY A 100 -17.95 -2.85 7.33
C GLY A 100 -18.59 -2.04 6.20
N PHE A 101 -17.98 -1.99 5.02
CA PHE A 101 -18.52 -1.42 3.78
C PHE A 101 -18.02 -2.20 2.56
N GLU A 102 -18.70 -2.06 1.43
CA GLU A 102 -18.31 -2.71 0.17
C GLU A 102 -17.11 -2.01 -0.47
N PHE A 103 -16.11 -2.80 -0.84
CA PHE A 103 -14.92 -2.33 -1.54
C PHE A 103 -14.54 -3.32 -2.65
N PRO A 104 -15.33 -3.38 -3.74
CA PRO A 104 -15.10 -4.30 -4.87
C PRO A 104 -13.95 -3.81 -5.74
N ALA A 105 -12.74 -3.78 -5.18
CA ALA A 105 -11.53 -3.44 -5.90
C ALA A 105 -11.03 -4.64 -6.72
N PRO A 106 -10.48 -4.42 -7.92
CA PRO A 106 -9.94 -5.50 -8.74
C PRO A 106 -8.72 -6.14 -8.03
N PRO A 107 -8.55 -7.48 -8.11
CA PRO A 107 -7.39 -8.16 -7.54
C PRO A 107 -6.07 -7.61 -8.09
N LEU A 108 -5.08 -7.47 -7.21
CA LEU A 108 -3.71 -7.16 -7.62
C LEU A 108 -3.16 -8.27 -8.51
N ASP A 109 -2.33 -7.90 -9.49
CA ASP A 109 -1.53 -8.87 -10.25
C ASP A 109 -0.67 -9.70 -9.27
N SER A 110 -0.39 -10.97 -9.53
CA SER A 110 0.49 -11.77 -8.66
C SER A 110 1.98 -11.43 -8.79
N ALA A 111 2.39 -10.81 -9.89
CA ALA A 111 3.78 -10.63 -10.31
C ALA A 111 4.36 -9.24 -9.99
N TRP A 112 3.85 -8.53 -8.98
CA TRP A 112 4.37 -7.21 -8.61
C TRP A 112 5.77 -7.24 -7.98
N ILE A 113 6.58 -6.22 -8.20
CA ILE A 113 7.87 -5.99 -7.56
C ILE A 113 7.66 -5.51 -6.12
N ASP A 114 8.58 -5.90 -5.25
CA ASP A 114 8.50 -5.56 -3.83
C ASP A 114 8.71 -4.06 -3.56
N SER A 115 8.38 -3.63 -2.33
CA SER A 115 8.41 -2.22 -1.92
C SER A 115 9.78 -1.57 -2.10
N GLY A 116 10.88 -2.26 -1.80
CA GLY A 116 12.22 -1.71 -2.00
C GLY A 116 12.56 -1.42 -3.47
N ALA A 117 12.15 -2.30 -4.39
CA ALA A 117 12.37 -2.09 -5.82
C ALA A 117 11.51 -0.94 -6.37
N ALA A 118 10.27 -0.84 -5.91
CA ALA A 118 9.39 0.27 -6.26
C ALA A 118 9.92 1.62 -5.74
N LEU A 119 10.43 1.65 -4.49
CA LEU A 119 11.06 2.84 -3.93
C LEU A 119 12.29 3.25 -4.73
N ALA A 120 13.17 2.30 -5.05
CA ALA A 120 14.37 2.57 -5.85
C ALA A 120 14.02 3.21 -7.21
N ALA A 121 13.00 2.69 -7.91
CA ALA A 121 12.53 3.25 -9.17
C ALA A 121 11.96 4.69 -9.00
N ALA A 122 11.19 4.92 -7.93
CA ALA A 122 10.65 6.24 -7.64
C ALA A 122 11.76 7.26 -7.32
N ASP A 123 12.76 6.83 -6.56
CA ASP A 123 13.90 7.61 -6.12
C ASP A 123 14.83 8.00 -7.26
N GLU A 124 15.12 7.05 -8.16
CA GLU A 124 15.87 7.29 -9.39
C GLU A 124 15.20 8.38 -10.25
N LYS A 125 13.86 8.34 -10.35
CA LYS A 125 13.14 9.26 -11.24
C LYS A 125 12.95 10.66 -10.67
N LYS A 126 12.50 10.77 -9.41
CA LYS A 126 12.16 12.06 -8.77
C LYS A 126 12.37 12.11 -7.26
N GLY A 127 12.29 10.97 -6.56
CA GLY A 127 12.32 10.94 -5.09
C GLY A 127 13.62 11.50 -4.51
N ASN A 128 14.79 11.11 -5.03
CA ASN A 128 16.09 11.59 -4.53
C ASN A 128 16.26 13.11 -4.65
N ALA A 129 15.90 13.65 -5.81
CA ALA A 129 15.92 15.10 -6.04
C ALA A 129 15.00 15.81 -5.04
N TYR A 130 13.78 15.29 -4.85
CA TYR A 130 12.83 15.88 -3.91
C TYR A 130 13.33 15.89 -2.47
N ARG A 131 13.91 14.77 -2.00
CA ARG A 131 14.47 14.67 -0.65
C ARG A 131 15.63 15.65 -0.44
N THR A 132 16.49 15.79 -1.45
CA THR A 132 17.66 16.67 -1.38
C THR A 132 17.29 18.15 -1.45
N GLU A 133 16.43 18.53 -2.40
CA GLU A 133 16.10 19.93 -2.67
C GLU A 133 15.10 20.51 -1.66
N HIS A 134 14.19 19.69 -1.15
CA HIS A 134 13.08 20.14 -0.31
C HIS A 134 13.09 19.51 1.08
N GLY A 135 14.10 18.72 1.45
CA GLY A 135 14.10 17.98 2.72
C GLY A 135 12.94 16.98 2.81
N GLY A 136 12.45 16.49 1.67
CA GLY A 136 11.34 15.55 1.60
C GLY A 136 11.61 14.24 2.35
N LYS A 137 10.56 13.62 2.87
CA LYS A 137 10.61 12.33 3.58
C LYS A 137 9.63 11.35 2.96
N LEU A 138 10.02 10.08 2.88
CA LEU A 138 9.12 9.01 2.46
C LEU A 138 8.03 8.85 3.53
N ARG A 139 6.77 8.96 3.11
CA ARG A 139 5.61 8.90 4.02
C ARG A 139 4.86 7.60 3.91
N SER A 140 4.54 7.20 2.67
CA SER A 140 3.70 6.05 2.40
C SER A 140 4.03 5.39 1.07
N MET A 141 3.77 4.09 1.01
CA MET A 141 3.78 3.27 -0.17
C MET A 141 2.48 2.48 -0.23
N VAL A 142 1.74 2.63 -1.32
CA VAL A 142 0.43 1.99 -1.53
C VAL A 142 0.44 1.22 -2.83
N LEU A 143 0.05 -0.06 -2.80
CA LEU A 143 -0.09 -0.91 -3.97
C LEU A 143 -1.58 -1.14 -4.28
N VAL A 144 -2.01 -0.71 -5.46
CA VAL A 144 -3.40 -0.82 -5.91
C VAL A 144 -3.46 -1.11 -7.40
N ARG A 145 -4.59 -1.64 -7.87
CA ARG A 145 -4.88 -1.82 -9.29
C ARG A 145 -5.89 -0.80 -9.79
N GLY A 146 -5.58 -0.18 -10.93
CA GLY A 146 -6.48 0.69 -11.70
C GLY A 146 -6.76 2.09 -11.14
N LEU A 147 -6.56 2.33 -9.85
CA LEU A 147 -6.90 3.61 -9.22
C LEU A 147 -5.99 4.78 -9.65
N LEU A 148 -4.70 4.52 -9.84
CA LEU A 148 -3.68 5.56 -9.98
C LEU A 148 -3.20 5.79 -11.42
N ASN A 149 -3.57 4.88 -12.33
CA ASN A 149 -3.20 4.93 -13.75
C ASN A 149 -4.46 4.72 -14.63
N PRO A 150 -5.29 5.77 -14.82
CA PRO A 150 -6.58 5.63 -15.50
C PRO A 150 -6.46 5.21 -16.98
N ASP A 151 -5.31 5.46 -17.60
CA ASP A 151 -5.03 5.05 -18.99
C ASP A 151 -4.70 3.54 -19.07
N SER A 152 -4.52 2.87 -17.93
CA SER A 152 -4.27 1.42 -17.83
C SER A 152 -4.96 0.88 -16.57
N PRO A 153 -6.29 0.75 -16.58
CA PRO A 153 -7.09 0.37 -15.40
C PRO A 153 -6.77 -1.05 -14.90
N ASP A 154 -6.14 -1.88 -15.73
CA ASP A 154 -5.69 -3.22 -15.36
C ASP A 154 -4.31 -3.25 -14.71
N ALA A 155 -3.57 -2.13 -14.71
CA ALA A 155 -2.23 -2.08 -14.15
C ALA A 155 -2.29 -2.05 -12.61
N THR A 156 -1.53 -2.95 -11.98
CA THR A 156 -1.15 -2.83 -10.58
C THR A 156 0.01 -1.86 -10.46
N THR A 157 -0.10 -0.87 -9.58
CA THR A 157 0.87 0.20 -9.44
C THR A 157 1.15 0.51 -7.97
N TRP A 158 2.42 0.80 -7.67
CA TRP A 158 2.82 1.44 -6.42
C TRP A 158 2.63 2.96 -6.53
N ALA A 159 1.96 3.59 -5.58
CA ALA A 159 2.14 5.00 -5.26
C ALA A 159 3.22 5.11 -4.18
N VAL A 160 4.28 5.86 -4.46
CA VAL A 160 5.32 6.25 -3.51
C VAL A 160 5.12 7.72 -3.18
N VAL A 161 4.83 8.01 -1.91
CA VAL A 161 4.43 9.34 -1.44
C VAL A 161 5.52 9.93 -0.58
N TYR A 162 5.95 11.13 -0.94
CA TYR A 162 6.90 11.93 -0.17
C TYR A 162 6.23 13.21 0.31
N GLU A 163 6.58 13.64 1.50
CA GLU A 163 6.08 14.88 2.10
C GLU A 163 7.25 15.79 2.49
N SER A 164 7.01 17.10 2.53
CA SER A 164 7.97 18.10 2.97
C SER A 164 7.24 19.22 3.71
N GLU A 165 7.89 19.82 4.70
CA GLU A 165 7.40 21.03 5.36
C GLU A 165 7.61 22.29 4.50
N SER A 166 8.50 22.21 3.50
CA SER A 166 8.91 23.36 2.67
C SER A 166 8.35 23.32 1.24
N ALA A 167 7.67 22.24 0.85
CA ALA A 167 7.13 22.06 -0.48
C ALA A 167 5.91 21.14 -0.50
N SER A 168 5.05 21.32 -1.50
CA SER A 168 4.00 20.37 -1.88
C SER A 168 4.50 18.92 -1.92
N GLY A 169 3.68 18.00 -1.44
CA GLY A 169 3.98 16.55 -1.44
C GLY A 169 4.25 16.04 -2.86
N LEU A 170 5.11 15.03 -2.97
CA LEU A 170 5.40 14.35 -4.23
C LEU A 170 4.72 12.99 -4.26
N TRP A 171 4.03 12.71 -5.35
CA TRP A 171 3.53 11.38 -5.66
C TRP A 171 4.27 10.84 -6.87
N VAL A 172 4.77 9.62 -6.76
CA VAL A 172 5.39 8.88 -7.86
C VAL A 172 4.65 7.55 -8.03
N VAL A 173 4.08 7.32 -9.20
CA VAL A 173 3.38 6.07 -9.51
C VAL A 173 4.28 5.20 -10.37
N VAL A 174 4.54 4.00 -9.87
CA VAL A 174 5.43 3.01 -10.44
C VAL A 174 4.59 1.82 -10.88
N ASP A 175 4.75 1.38 -12.13
CA ASP A 175 4.19 0.11 -12.59
C ASP A 175 4.80 -1.01 -11.77
N ALA A 176 3.94 -1.79 -11.11
CA ALA A 176 4.40 -2.80 -10.20
C ALA A 176 4.98 -4.02 -10.93
N ARG A 177 4.79 -4.18 -12.23
CA ARG A 177 5.34 -5.33 -12.97
C ARG A 177 6.82 -5.15 -13.30
N ASP A 178 7.21 -3.96 -13.73
CA ASP A 178 8.54 -3.71 -14.31
C ASP A 178 9.30 -2.54 -13.66
N GLY A 179 8.69 -1.84 -12.70
CA GLY A 179 9.32 -0.72 -12.00
C GLY A 179 9.33 0.57 -12.81
N LYS A 180 8.64 0.64 -13.94
CA LYS A 180 8.59 1.86 -14.74
C LYS A 180 7.76 2.94 -14.04
N VAL A 181 8.31 4.13 -13.86
CA VAL A 181 7.51 5.28 -13.42
C VAL A 181 6.55 5.70 -14.53
N VAL A 182 5.25 5.58 -14.27
CA VAL A 182 4.18 5.90 -15.22
C VAL A 182 3.58 7.28 -15.00
N LYS A 183 3.66 7.83 -13.79
CA LYS A 183 3.10 9.15 -13.46
C LYS A 183 3.82 9.79 -12.26
N THR A 184 3.86 11.11 -12.25
CA THR A 184 4.29 11.89 -11.08
C THR A 184 3.44 13.15 -10.95
N TRP A 185 3.11 13.58 -9.73
CA TRP A 185 2.47 14.89 -9.52
C TRP A 185 2.83 15.49 -8.15
N ARG A 186 2.55 16.78 -8.00
CA ARG A 186 2.64 17.53 -6.74
C ARG A 186 1.25 17.68 -6.13
N GLY A 187 1.15 17.50 -4.82
CA GLY A 187 -0.06 17.76 -4.03
C GLY A 187 -0.25 19.23 -3.68
#